data_AF-A0A348XHI0-F1
#
_entry.id   AF-A0A348XHI0-F1
#
_cell.length_a   1.000
_cell.length_b   1.000
_cell.length_c   1.000
_cell.angle_alpha   90.00
_cell.angle_beta   90.00
_cell.angle_gamma   90.00
#
_symmetry.space_group_name_H-M   'P 1'
#
loop_
_entity.id
_entity.type
_entity.pdbx_description
1 polymer ?
#
loop_
_entity_poly.entity_id
_entity_poly.type
_entity_poly.pdbx_seq_one_letter_code
_entity_poly.pdbx_strand_id
1 'polypeptide(L)'
;MTFGKYDVDMGDNQGGEHVFTVEGERFPAEDPYIWHQALKYRAIVKRIKHEKGRPRVLSLIQYDSADGFDWQPAKYSEISERQVEWEDGEVETFVHLERPQVHRQNEQPIALLCATDTIDEHRVRHSFNIQIPLIVSG
;
A
#
# COMPACT_ATOMS: atom_id res chain seq x y z
N MET A 1 10.71 32.67 8.48
CA MET A 1 10.46 31.96 7.22
C MET A 1 9.02 32.21 6.84
N THR A 2 8.79 32.84 5.69
CA THR A 2 7.43 33.13 5.20
C THR A 2 7.23 32.30 3.95
N PHE A 3 6.23 31.41 3.96
CA PHE A 3 5.87 30.64 2.77
C PHE A 3 5.18 31.57 1.78
N GLY A 4 5.75 31.69 0.57
CA GLY A 4 5.12 32.43 -0.52
C GLY A 4 3.81 31.75 -0.91
N LYS A 5 2.72 32.53 -1.02
CA LYS A 5 1.47 32.05 -1.60
C LYS A 5 1.71 31.88 -3.10
N TYR A 6 1.71 30.64 -3.57
CA TYR A 6 1.48 30.36 -4.97
C TYR A 6 -0.02 30.36 -5.18
N ASP A 7 -0.52 31.28 -6.01
CA ASP A 7 -1.89 31.22 -6.51
C ASP A 7 -1.97 30.03 -7.46
N VAL A 8 -2.53 28.92 -6.96
CA VAL A 8 -2.87 27.76 -7.79
C VAL A 8 -4.16 28.10 -8.50
N ASP A 9 -4.10 28.29 -9.82
CA ASP A 9 -5.28 28.39 -10.68
C ASP A 9 -6.06 27.08 -10.59
N MET A 10 -7.16 27.09 -9.84
CA MET A 10 -8.09 25.98 -9.69
C MET A 10 -9.05 25.94 -10.89
N GLY A 11 -8.51 25.93 -12.11
CA GLY A 11 -9.29 25.74 -13.32
C GLY A 11 -10.24 24.54 -13.18
N ASP A 12 -11.40 24.61 -13.83
CA ASP A 12 -12.53 23.65 -13.72
C ASP A 12 -12.05 22.25 -13.33
N ASN A 13 -12.24 21.92 -12.05
CA ASN A 13 -11.74 20.71 -11.41
C ASN A 13 -12.50 19.49 -11.95
N GLN A 14 -12.19 19.10 -13.18
CA GLN A 14 -12.40 17.76 -13.70
C GLN A 14 -11.46 16.87 -12.90
N GLY A 15 -11.96 16.30 -11.80
CA GLY A 15 -11.15 15.51 -10.85
C GLY A 15 -10.15 14.63 -11.60
N GLY A 16 -8.87 14.76 -11.26
CA GLY A 16 -7.77 14.17 -12.03
C GLY A 16 -7.93 12.68 -12.31
N GLU A 17 -7.27 12.21 -13.36
CA GLU A 17 -7.35 10.81 -13.81
C GLU A 17 -6.88 9.83 -12.71
N HIS A 18 -7.61 8.75 -12.54
CA HIS A 18 -7.21 7.67 -11.65
C HIS A 18 -6.02 6.90 -12.25
N VAL A 19 -4.94 6.75 -11.49
CA VAL A 19 -3.69 6.12 -11.97
C VAL A 19 -3.58 4.63 -11.66
N PHE A 20 -4.18 4.15 -10.56
CA PHE A 20 -4.23 2.74 -10.21
C PHE A 20 -5.62 2.19 -10.50
N THR A 21 -5.87 1.81 -11.75
CA THR A 21 -7.17 1.32 -12.21
C THR A 21 -7.14 -0.16 -12.57
N VAL A 22 -8.28 -0.81 -12.45
CA VAL A 22 -8.53 -2.18 -12.94
C VAL A 22 -9.84 -2.12 -13.72
N GLU A 23 -9.83 -2.61 -14.95
CA GLU A 23 -11.01 -2.57 -15.82
C GLU A 23 -12.20 -3.26 -15.14
N GLY A 24 -13.34 -2.59 -15.13
CA GLY A 24 -14.57 -3.10 -14.52
C GLY A 24 -14.63 -3.00 -12.98
N GLU A 25 -13.58 -2.52 -12.31
CA GLU A 25 -13.57 -2.34 -10.86
C GLU A 25 -13.64 -0.86 -10.46
N ARG A 26 -14.50 -0.56 -9.48
CA ARG A 26 -14.64 0.79 -8.90
C ARG A 26 -13.80 0.87 -7.63
N PHE A 27 -12.94 1.89 -7.52
CA PHE A 27 -12.01 2.10 -6.38
C PHE A 27 -11.12 0.88 -6.08
N PRO A 28 -10.37 0.37 -7.07
CA PRO A 28 -9.59 -0.86 -6.88
C PRO A 28 -8.36 -0.67 -5.97
N ALA A 29 -7.93 0.57 -5.71
CA ALA A 29 -6.73 0.88 -4.95
C ALA A 29 -6.89 2.11 -4.04
N GLU A 30 -6.24 2.08 -2.88
CA GLU A 30 -6.15 3.17 -1.90
C GLU A 30 -4.75 3.22 -1.27
N ASP A 31 -4.47 4.29 -0.51
CA ASP A 31 -3.28 4.48 0.31
C ASP A 31 -1.94 4.21 -0.40
N PRO A 32 -1.65 4.88 -1.53
CA PRO A 32 -0.39 4.69 -2.24
C PRO A 32 0.79 5.22 -1.43
N TYR A 33 1.84 4.42 -1.31
CA TYR A 33 3.18 4.88 -0.94
C TYR A 33 4.09 4.77 -2.14
N ILE A 34 4.58 5.92 -2.61
CA ILE A 34 5.38 6.05 -3.83
C ILE A 34 6.83 6.39 -3.46
N TRP A 35 7.79 5.73 -4.10
CA TRP A 35 9.20 6.08 -4.01
C TRP A 35 9.92 5.89 -5.33
N HIS A 36 11.07 6.53 -5.48
CA HIS A 36 11.96 6.34 -6.61
C HIS A 36 13.14 5.45 -6.19
N GLN A 37 13.48 4.44 -6.99
CA GLN A 37 14.60 3.54 -6.77
C GLN A 37 15.03 2.88 -8.09
N ALA A 38 16.34 2.81 -8.33
CA ALA A 38 16.90 2.17 -9.52
C ALA A 38 16.29 2.69 -10.84
N LEU A 39 16.25 4.03 -10.97
CA LEU A 39 15.77 4.76 -12.16
C LEU A 39 14.30 4.54 -12.53
N LYS A 40 13.46 4.15 -11.56
CA LYS A 40 12.02 4.06 -11.74
C LYS A 40 11.28 4.45 -10.48
N TYR A 41 10.04 4.87 -10.67
CA TYR A 41 9.06 5.01 -9.61
C TYR A 41 8.47 3.66 -9.27
N ARG A 42 8.13 3.50 -7.99
CA ARG A 42 7.52 2.31 -7.41
C ARG A 42 6.41 2.75 -6.48
N ALA A 43 5.36 1.95 -6.40
CA ALA A 43 4.24 2.18 -5.50
C ALA A 43 3.86 0.88 -4.82
N ILE A 44 3.49 0.93 -3.55
CA ILE A 44 2.68 -0.10 -2.92
C ILE A 44 1.34 0.54 -2.56
N VAL A 45 0.26 -0.17 -2.88
CA VAL A 45 -1.11 0.27 -2.61
C VAL A 45 -1.85 -0.79 -1.82
N LYS A 46 -2.88 -0.39 -1.07
CA LYS A 46 -3.94 -1.32 -0.71
C LYS A 46 -4.77 -1.61 -1.94
N ARG A 47 -4.91 -2.88 -2.28
CA ARG A 47 -5.82 -3.39 -3.30
C ARG A 47 -7.16 -3.77 -2.66
N ILE A 48 -8.25 -3.31 -3.26
CA ILE A 48 -9.63 -3.62 -2.86
C ILE A 48 -10.34 -4.33 -4.01
N LYS A 49 -10.38 -5.65 -4.00
CA LYS A 49 -11.05 -6.44 -5.04
C LYS A 49 -12.52 -6.64 -4.71
N HIS A 50 -13.37 -6.29 -5.66
CA HIS A 50 -14.82 -6.49 -5.59
C HIS A 50 -15.25 -7.62 -6.53
N GLU A 51 -15.65 -8.76 -5.97
CA GLU A 51 -16.26 -9.84 -6.73
C GLU A 51 -17.77 -9.88 -6.46
N LYS A 52 -18.59 -9.97 -7.52
CA LYS A 52 -20.04 -9.97 -7.40
C LYS A 52 -20.51 -11.14 -6.52
N GLY A 53 -21.22 -10.82 -5.44
CA GLY A 53 -21.75 -11.82 -4.51
C GLY A 53 -20.73 -12.39 -3.52
N ARG A 54 -19.53 -11.80 -3.43
CA ARG A 54 -18.49 -12.20 -2.46
C ARG A 54 -18.07 -11.01 -1.59
N PRO A 55 -17.56 -11.25 -0.37
CA PRO A 55 -16.91 -10.21 0.42
C PRO A 55 -15.75 -9.57 -0.34
N ARG A 56 -15.45 -8.31 -0.03
CA ARG A 56 -14.26 -7.64 -0.55
C ARG A 56 -12.99 -8.40 -0.14
N VAL A 57 -12.04 -8.51 -1.06
CA VAL A 57 -10.71 -9.06 -0.77
C VAL A 57 -9.72 -7.90 -0.71
N LEU A 58 -8.99 -7.82 0.39
CA LEU A 58 -7.99 -6.80 0.65
C LEU A 58 -6.60 -7.41 0.61
N SER A 59 -5.69 -6.80 -0.15
CA SER A 59 -4.29 -7.20 -0.27
C SER A 59 -3.38 -5.99 -0.48
N LEU A 60 -2.06 -6.22 -0.43
CA LEU A 60 -1.05 -5.23 -0.80
C LEU A 60 -0.45 -5.59 -2.16
N ILE A 61 -0.42 -4.62 -3.07
CA ILE A 61 0.08 -4.81 -4.45
C ILE A 61 1.15 -3.77 -4.77
N GLN A 62 2.24 -4.20 -5.42
CA GLN A 62 3.28 -3.33 -5.94
C GLN A 62 3.09 -2.99 -7.42
N TYR A 63 3.29 -1.73 -7.77
CA TYR A 63 3.39 -1.21 -9.13
C TYR A 63 4.76 -0.57 -9.37
N ASP A 64 5.22 -0.60 -10.62
CA ASP A 64 6.39 0.13 -11.11
C ASP A 64 5.97 1.11 -12.21
N SER A 65 6.69 2.22 -12.35
CA SER A 65 6.48 3.22 -13.40
C SER A 65 7.80 3.85 -13.83
N ALA A 66 7.98 4.09 -15.13
CA ALA A 66 9.17 4.78 -15.64
C ALA A 66 9.08 6.31 -15.50
N ASP A 67 7.87 6.87 -15.49
CA ASP A 67 7.62 8.31 -15.57
C ASP A 67 6.78 8.88 -14.41
N GLY A 68 6.21 8.02 -13.58
CA GLY A 68 5.32 8.38 -12.47
C GLY A 68 3.86 8.58 -12.88
N PHE A 69 3.52 8.38 -14.16
CA PHE A 69 2.18 8.55 -14.72
C PHE A 69 1.59 7.23 -15.20
N ASP A 70 2.34 6.43 -15.96
CA ASP A 70 1.92 5.09 -16.39
C ASP A 70 2.43 4.03 -15.41
N TRP A 71 1.50 3.35 -14.74
CA TRP A 71 1.78 2.40 -13.66
C TRP A 71 1.39 0.99 -14.06
N GLN A 72 2.34 0.07 -13.97
CA GLN A 72 2.15 -1.34 -14.30
C GLN A 72 2.43 -2.22 -13.08
N PRO A 73 1.68 -3.31 -12.85
CA PRO A 73 2.01 -4.24 -11.77
C PRO A 73 3.46 -4.70 -11.88
N ALA A 74 4.17 -4.73 -10.75
CA ALA A 74 5.54 -5.24 -10.72
C ALA A 74 5.58 -6.75 -11.07
N LYS A 75 6.76 -7.27 -11.44
CA LYS A 75 6.94 -8.70 -11.78
C LYS A 75 6.45 -9.65 -10.66
N TYR A 76 6.66 -9.28 -9.40
CA TYR A 76 6.16 -9.96 -8.21
C TYR A 76 5.33 -8.95 -7.43
N SER A 77 4.13 -8.66 -7.93
CA SER A 77 3.29 -7.57 -7.45
C SER A 77 2.48 -7.92 -6.22
N GLU A 78 2.11 -9.19 -6.02
CA GLU A 78 1.37 -9.64 -4.84
C GLU A 78 2.29 -9.72 -3.62
N ILE A 79 2.05 -8.85 -2.63
CA ILE A 79 2.89 -8.74 -1.44
C ILE A 79 2.30 -9.52 -0.26
N SER A 80 1.02 -9.32 0.06
CA SER A 80 0.36 -9.98 1.18
C SER A 80 -1.16 -9.93 1.05
N GLU A 81 -1.84 -10.99 1.48
CA GLU A 81 -3.30 -11.06 1.66
C GLU A 81 -3.75 -10.70 3.09
N ARG A 82 -2.99 -9.82 3.77
CA ARG A 82 -3.10 -9.48 5.21
C ARG A 82 -2.66 -10.61 6.14
N GLN A 83 -1.82 -11.51 5.64
CA GLN A 83 -1.19 -12.57 6.43
C GLN A 83 0.23 -12.12 6.80
N VAL A 84 0.58 -12.33 8.07
CA VAL A 84 1.93 -12.11 8.60
C VAL A 84 2.35 -13.38 9.31
N GLU A 85 3.54 -13.86 8.97
CA GLU A 85 4.21 -14.97 9.64
C GLU A 85 5.12 -14.39 10.74
N TRP A 86 4.95 -14.86 11.96
CA TRP A 86 5.72 -14.47 13.13
C TRP A 86 7.01 -15.29 13.26
N GLU A 87 7.92 -14.87 14.15
CA GLU A 87 9.22 -15.52 14.33
C GLU A 87 9.12 -16.98 14.79
N ASP A 88 8.02 -17.36 15.44
CA ASP A 88 7.72 -18.73 15.86
C ASP A 88 7.04 -19.58 14.76
N GLY A 89 6.81 -19.01 13.58
CA GLY A 89 6.16 -19.64 12.44
C GLY A 89 4.63 -19.56 12.47
N GLU A 90 4.03 -18.95 13.49
CA GLU A 90 2.58 -18.73 13.51
C GLU A 90 2.17 -17.72 12.43
N VAL A 91 1.06 -17.99 11.75
CA VAL A 91 0.53 -17.11 10.71
C VAL A 91 -0.74 -16.43 11.21
N GLU A 92 -0.70 -15.11 11.35
CA GLU A 92 -1.84 -14.30 11.73
C GLU A 92 -2.46 -13.59 10.51
N THR A 93 -3.78 -13.68 10.38
CA THR A 93 -4.54 -12.95 9.36
C THR A 93 -5.23 -11.74 9.97
N PHE A 94 -4.81 -10.54 9.60
CA PHE A 94 -5.42 -9.30 10.09
C PHE A 94 -6.64 -8.89 9.29
N VAL A 95 -7.60 -8.22 9.94
CA VAL A 95 -8.73 -7.60 9.22
C VAL A 95 -8.25 -6.44 8.35
N HIS A 96 -7.29 -5.66 8.86
CA HIS A 96 -6.70 -4.50 8.20
C HIS A 96 -5.18 -4.68 8.14
N LEU A 97 -4.59 -4.50 6.94
CA LEU A 97 -3.15 -4.30 6.76
C LEU A 97 -3.01 -3.16 5.75
N GLU A 98 -2.88 -1.95 6.27
CA GLU A 98 -3.26 -0.72 5.59
C GLU A 98 -2.08 0.27 5.55
N ARG A 99 -2.16 1.30 4.70
CA ARG A 99 -1.20 2.41 4.63
C ARG A 99 0.26 1.93 4.54
N PRO A 100 0.58 1.09 3.54
CA PRO A 100 1.90 0.50 3.41
C PRO A 100 2.97 1.60 3.28
N GLN A 101 4.13 1.40 3.90
CA GLN A 101 5.30 2.27 3.74
C GLN A 101 6.57 1.43 3.70
N VAL A 102 7.46 1.69 2.75
CA VAL A 102 8.76 0.99 2.71
C VAL A 102 9.79 1.77 3.51
N HIS A 103 10.25 1.18 4.61
CA HIS A 103 11.39 1.67 5.36
C HIS A 103 12.69 1.26 4.67
N ARG A 104 13.55 2.26 4.42
CA ARG A 104 14.80 2.10 3.66
C ARG A 104 15.98 2.60 4.46
N GLN A 105 17.12 1.92 4.33
CA GLN A 105 18.42 2.37 4.81
C GLN A 105 19.42 2.29 3.66
N ASN A 106 20.15 3.39 3.38
CA ASN A 106 21.12 3.47 2.28
C ASN A 106 20.54 2.97 0.93
N GLU A 107 19.34 3.46 0.56
CA GLU A 107 18.58 3.05 -0.63
C GLU A 107 18.08 1.60 -0.67
N GLN A 108 18.44 0.77 0.32
CA GLN A 108 17.99 -0.60 0.44
C GLN A 108 16.68 -0.68 1.23
N PRO A 109 15.63 -1.33 0.71
CA PRO A 109 14.40 -1.59 1.45
C PRO A 109 14.67 -2.67 2.49
N ILE A 110 14.38 -2.38 3.76
CA ILE A 110 14.66 -3.30 4.87
C ILE A 110 13.41 -3.79 5.56
N ALA A 111 12.31 -3.03 5.51
CA ALA A 111 11.04 -3.46 6.05
C ALA A 111 9.86 -2.77 5.37
N LEU A 112 8.72 -3.46 5.38
CA LEU A 112 7.40 -2.91 5.08
C LEU A 112 6.71 -2.57 6.39
N LEU A 113 6.26 -1.32 6.52
CA LEU A 113 5.47 -0.85 7.65
C LEU A 113 4.01 -0.77 7.22
N CYS A 114 3.11 -1.27 8.07
CA CYS A 114 1.67 -1.20 7.84
C CYS A 114 0.94 -0.84 9.15
N ALA A 115 -0.20 -0.16 9.03
CA ALA A 115 -1.14 -0.04 10.13
C ALA A 115 -2.03 -1.29 10.17
N THR A 116 -2.28 -1.84 11.36
CA THR A 116 -3.14 -3.00 11.59
C THR A 116 -3.95 -2.83 12.87
N ASP A 117 -4.89 -3.73 13.09
CA ASP A 117 -5.63 -3.85 14.34
C ASP A 117 -6.00 -5.28 14.71
N THR A 118 -6.17 -5.49 16.01
CA THR A 118 -6.78 -6.69 16.60
C THR A 118 -8.02 -6.30 17.40
N ILE A 119 -8.87 -7.29 17.69
CA ILE A 119 -10.06 -7.13 18.54
C ILE A 119 -9.92 -8.12 19.70
N ASP A 120 -9.98 -7.64 20.93
CA ASP A 120 -9.89 -8.49 22.12
C ASP A 120 -11.24 -9.16 22.48
N GLU A 121 -11.23 -9.98 23.54
CA GLU A 121 -12.42 -10.69 24.04
C GLU A 121 -13.56 -9.75 24.49
N HIS A 122 -13.24 -8.50 24.82
CA HIS A 122 -14.20 -7.45 25.19
C HIS A 122 -14.67 -6.61 24.00
N ARG A 123 -14.29 -7.00 22.77
CA ARG A 123 -14.58 -6.29 21.52
C ARG A 123 -13.95 -4.89 21.44
N VAL A 124 -12.87 -4.66 22.16
CA VAL A 124 -12.09 -3.43 22.06
C VAL A 124 -11.09 -3.58 20.91
N ARG A 125 -11.03 -2.56 20.04
CA ARG A 125 -10.07 -2.50 18.94
C ARG A 125 -8.73 -1.95 19.43
N HIS A 126 -7.66 -2.68 19.16
CA HIS A 126 -6.29 -2.26 19.42
C HIS A 126 -5.58 -2.02 18.09
N SER A 127 -5.30 -0.76 17.78
CA SER A 127 -4.59 -0.38 16.55
C SER A 127 -3.12 -0.12 16.81
N PHE A 128 -2.26 -0.62 15.92
CA PHE A 128 -0.81 -0.49 16.02
C PHE A 128 -0.16 -0.51 14.63
N ASN A 129 1.13 -0.17 14.58
CA ASN A 129 1.93 -0.38 13.37
C ASN A 129 2.71 -1.68 13.50
N ILE A 130 2.75 -2.45 12.42
CA ILE A 130 3.59 -3.64 12.29
C ILE A 130 4.75 -3.35 11.34
N GLN A 131 5.90 -3.97 11.62
CA GLN A 131 7.09 -3.93 10.77
C GLN A 131 7.37 -5.35 10.27
N ILE A 132 7.27 -5.54 8.96
CA ILE A 132 7.52 -6.82 8.28
C ILE A 132 8.90 -6.73 7.61
N PRO A 133 9.91 -7.49 8.05
CA PRO A 133 11.23 -7.47 7.44
C PRO A 133 11.19 -7.89 5.95
N LEU A 134 11.92 -7.18 5.09
CA LEU A 134 12.06 -7.50 3.66
C LEU A 134 13.36 -8.23 3.33
N ILE A 135 14.32 -8.20 4.27
CA ILE A 135 15.55 -8.97 4.20
C ILE A 135 15.41 -10.08 5.24
N VAL A 136 15.20 -11.30 4.76
CA VAL A 136 15.27 -12.49 5.62
C VAL A 136 16.70 -12.99 5.53
N SER A 137 17.50 -12.72 6.57
CA SER A 137 18.78 -13.39 6.74
C SER A 137 18.49 -14.82 7.22
N GLY A 138 18.70 -15.79 6.33
CA GLY A 138 18.67 -17.21 6.68
C GLY A 138 19.92 -17.68 7.43
#